data_AF-A0A951BK61-F1
#
_entry.id   AF-A0A951BK61-F1
#
_cell.length_a   1.000
_cell.length_b   1.000
_cell.length_c   1.000
_cell.angle_alpha   90.00
_cell.angle_beta   90.00
_cell.angle_gamma   90.00
#
_symmetry.space_group_name_H-M   'P 1'
#
loop_
_entity.id
_entity.type
_entity.pdbx_description
1 polymer ?
#
loop_
_entity_poly.entity_id
_entity_poly.type
_entity_poly.pdbx_seq_one_letter_code
_entity_poly.pdbx_strand_id
1 'polypeptide(L)'
;HSKIVLSGIFGMAVRHDALDANPVRELSRSRKKKQPRAIELTEGSLVALRQHLYASPDAHKHDLIDLVDALSGLGCRIGELLALDWTKVDAEAGTLSIEGTVIRVPGEGLIVQPHTKSKAGMRTIHPPGWVLDSFQRRHADALGEWIFPSTRLTLRDPDNTRARLREVVRGTPWEGLHPHAFRHLVATRLDQAGLSAREIADYLGHERISMTQDVYMSRQTTGVAAAAALDRLGPNESAG
;
A
#
# COMPACT_ATOMS: atom_id res chain seq x y z
N HIS A 1 -15.45 2.23 18.67
CA HIS A 1 -16.42 1.63 17.73
C HIS A 1 -17.82 1.61 18.33
N SER A 2 -18.01 1.09 19.54
CA SER A 2 -19.28 1.09 20.29
C SER A 2 -19.99 2.46 20.40
N LYS A 3 -19.30 3.56 20.74
CA LYS A 3 -19.92 4.90 20.82
C LYS A 3 -20.55 5.36 19.50
N ILE A 4 -19.94 5.04 18.34
CA ILE A 4 -20.42 5.50 17.03
C ILE A 4 -21.70 4.75 16.65
N VAL A 5 -21.71 3.43 16.84
CA VAL A 5 -22.89 2.58 16.60
C VAL A 5 -24.04 2.99 17.50
N LEU A 6 -23.78 3.16 18.81
CA LEU A 6 -24.79 3.60 19.77
C LEU A 6 -25.31 5.00 19.42
N SER A 7 -24.43 5.95 19.09
CA SER A 7 -24.85 7.30 18.67
C SER A 7 -25.73 7.27 17.41
N GLY A 8 -25.48 6.34 16.48
CA GLY A 8 -26.31 6.12 15.30
C GLY A 8 -27.69 5.57 15.64
N ILE A 9 -27.77 4.55 16.49
CA ILE A 9 -29.02 3.95 16.97
C ILE A 9 -29.86 4.99 17.72
N PHE A 10 -29.28 5.66 18.71
CA PHE A 10 -29.99 6.68 19.49
C PHE A 10 -30.34 7.92 18.65
N GLY A 11 -29.53 8.26 17.65
CA GLY A 11 -29.86 9.31 16.69
C GLY A 11 -30.97 8.94 15.71
N MET A 12 -31.24 7.64 15.51
CA MET A 12 -32.39 7.15 14.76
C MET A 12 -33.65 7.18 15.63
N ALA A 13 -33.54 6.74 16.90
CA ALA A 13 -34.63 6.83 17.86
C ALA A 13 -35.14 8.26 18.08
N VAL A 14 -34.23 9.26 18.15
CA VAL A 14 -34.62 10.68 18.24
C VAL A 14 -35.31 11.17 16.96
N ARG A 15 -34.89 10.70 15.79
CA ARG A 15 -35.51 11.09 14.50
C ARG A 15 -36.91 10.52 14.30
N HIS A 16 -37.25 9.47 15.04
CA HIS A 16 -38.57 8.83 15.02
C HIS A 16 -39.35 9.13 16.30
N ASP A 17 -39.00 10.19 17.03
CA ASP A 17 -39.66 10.65 18.26
C ASP A 17 -39.80 9.59 19.35
N ALA A 18 -38.98 8.54 19.30
CA ALA A 18 -38.92 7.51 20.33
C ALA A 18 -38.10 7.96 21.55
N LEU A 19 -37.29 9.01 21.40
CA LEU A 19 -36.51 9.66 22.45
C LEU A 19 -36.38 11.16 22.18
N ASP A 20 -36.42 11.98 23.22
CA ASP A 20 -36.30 13.45 23.07
C ASP A 20 -34.87 13.91 22.73
N ALA A 21 -33.87 13.15 23.16
CA ALA A 21 -32.47 13.50 22.95
C ALA A 21 -31.57 12.25 22.90
N ASN A 22 -30.41 12.39 22.26
CA ASN A 22 -29.45 11.31 22.13
C ASN A 22 -28.51 11.28 23.35
N PRO A 23 -28.62 10.30 24.27
CA PRO A 23 -27.84 10.24 25.51
C PRO A 23 -26.33 9.98 25.27
N VAL A 24 -25.97 9.52 24.07
CA VAL A 24 -24.57 9.22 23.70
C VAL A 24 -23.77 10.50 23.42
N ARG A 25 -24.44 11.66 23.25
CA ARG A 25 -23.78 12.95 23.07
C ARG A 25 -22.91 13.31 24.28
N GLU A 26 -23.44 13.14 25.48
CA GLU A 26 -22.78 13.48 26.76
C GLU A 26 -21.74 12.45 27.22
N LEU A 27 -21.69 11.28 26.59
CA LEU A 27 -20.69 10.27 26.97
C LEU A 27 -19.28 10.75 26.61
N SER A 28 -18.38 10.84 27.59
CA SER A 28 -16.97 11.09 27.32
C SER A 28 -16.39 9.99 26.41
N ARG A 29 -15.48 10.37 25.49
CA ARG A 29 -14.77 9.36 24.70
C ARG A 29 -13.89 8.56 25.65
N SER A 30 -14.07 7.23 25.69
CA SER A 30 -13.14 6.33 26.38
C SER A 30 -11.71 6.68 25.98
N ARG A 31 -10.81 6.85 26.97
CA ARG A 31 -9.39 7.17 26.74
C ARG A 31 -8.84 6.14 25.75
N LYS A 32 -8.50 6.59 24.53
CA LYS A 32 -7.74 5.75 23.60
C LYS A 32 -6.44 5.39 24.32
N LYS A 33 -6.14 4.09 24.50
CA LYS A 33 -4.78 3.64 24.84
C LYS A 33 -3.84 4.30 23.84
N LYS A 34 -2.75 4.93 24.31
CA LYS A 34 -1.70 5.46 23.43
C LYS A 34 -1.26 4.30 22.54
N GLN A 35 -1.60 4.37 21.25
CA GLN A 35 -1.06 3.40 20.32
C GLN A 35 0.45 3.66 20.21
N PRO A 36 1.27 2.60 20.06
CA PRO A 36 2.67 2.78 19.71
C PRO A 36 2.76 3.73 18.53
N ARG A 37 3.71 4.67 18.54
CA ARG A 37 3.94 5.53 17.37
C ARG A 37 4.30 4.61 16.21
N ALA A 38 3.57 4.72 15.09
CA ALA A 38 3.93 4.00 13.88
C ALA A 38 5.36 4.38 13.48
N ILE A 39 6.15 3.39 13.04
CA ILE A 39 7.48 3.64 12.50
C ILE A 39 7.33 4.58 11.29
N GLU A 40 8.02 5.71 11.34
CA GLU A 40 8.13 6.64 10.23
C GLU A 40 9.39 6.27 9.43
N LEU A 41 9.18 5.80 8.20
CA LEU A 41 10.28 5.49 7.30
C LEU A 41 10.79 6.78 6.63
N THR A 42 12.09 6.95 6.68
CA THR A 42 12.88 7.92 5.89
C THR A 42 13.72 7.17 4.85
N GLU A 43 14.24 7.88 3.86
CA GLU A 43 15.17 7.33 2.85
C GLU A 43 16.36 6.61 3.51
N GLY A 44 17.02 7.25 4.48
CA GLY A 44 18.13 6.63 5.21
C GLY A 44 17.72 5.37 6.00
N SER A 45 16.55 5.40 6.64
CA SER A 45 16.05 4.21 7.35
C SER A 45 15.63 3.07 6.42
N LEU A 46 15.22 3.37 5.18
CA LEU A 46 14.90 2.38 4.16
C LEU A 46 16.17 1.66 3.69
N VAL A 47 17.26 2.39 3.48
CA VAL A 47 18.57 1.79 3.14
C VAL A 47 19.03 0.81 4.22
N ALA A 48 18.98 1.22 5.49
CA ALA A 48 19.35 0.35 6.60
C ALA A 48 18.37 -0.84 6.75
N LEU A 49 17.07 -0.65 6.50
CA LEU A 49 16.09 -1.74 6.48
C LEU A 49 16.42 -2.76 5.39
N ARG A 50 16.75 -2.31 4.17
CA ARG A 50 17.17 -3.19 3.08
C ARG A 50 18.39 -4.02 3.48
N GLN A 51 19.42 -3.40 4.03
CA GLN A 51 20.62 -4.11 4.50
C GLN A 51 20.27 -5.21 5.51
N HIS A 52 19.38 -4.92 6.46
CA HIS A 52 18.88 -5.91 7.40
C HIS A 52 18.14 -7.07 6.70
N LEU A 53 17.28 -6.77 5.73
CA LEU A 53 16.57 -7.79 4.95
C LEU A 53 17.53 -8.64 4.11
N TYR A 54 18.52 -8.03 3.46
CA TYR A 54 19.56 -8.74 2.71
C TYR A 54 20.38 -9.70 3.60
N ALA A 55 20.62 -9.34 4.85
CA ALA A 55 21.33 -10.19 5.80
C ALA A 55 20.46 -11.31 6.40
N SER A 56 19.15 -11.32 6.16
CA SER A 56 18.21 -12.26 6.77
C SER A 56 17.83 -13.42 5.82
N PRO A 57 18.22 -14.66 6.13
CA PRO A 57 17.81 -15.83 5.33
C PRO A 57 16.29 -16.00 5.24
N ASP A 58 15.56 -15.62 6.30
CA ASP A 58 14.10 -15.69 6.32
C ASP A 58 13.48 -14.64 5.38
N ALA A 59 14.10 -13.47 5.24
CA ALA A 59 13.67 -12.46 4.28
C ALA A 59 13.86 -12.93 2.84
N HIS A 60 14.97 -13.58 2.52
CA HIS A 60 15.22 -14.19 1.21
C HIS A 60 14.22 -15.29 0.89
N LYS A 61 14.03 -16.23 1.82
CA LYS A 61 13.08 -17.34 1.69
C LYS A 61 11.66 -16.87 1.39
N HIS A 62 11.29 -15.70 1.92
CA HIS A 62 9.96 -15.11 1.79
C HIS A 62 9.95 -13.86 0.92
N ASP A 63 10.93 -13.72 0.01
CA ASP A 63 11.03 -12.68 -1.02
C ASP A 63 10.69 -11.26 -0.52
N LEU A 64 11.02 -10.97 0.74
CA LEU A 64 10.61 -9.74 1.42
C LEU A 64 11.37 -8.53 0.90
N ILE A 65 12.56 -8.73 0.33
CA ILE A 65 13.39 -7.66 -0.22
C ILE A 65 12.65 -7.02 -1.40
N ASP A 66 12.32 -7.82 -2.42
CA ASP A 66 11.54 -7.38 -3.58
C ASP A 66 10.17 -6.81 -3.19
N LEU A 67 9.52 -7.42 -2.19
CA LEU A 67 8.23 -6.95 -1.70
C LEU A 67 8.34 -5.56 -1.06
N VAL A 68 9.37 -5.33 -0.24
CA VAL A 68 9.63 -4.02 0.39
C VAL A 68 10.04 -2.99 -0.65
N ASP A 69 10.83 -3.40 -1.65
CA ASP A 69 11.21 -2.56 -2.78
C ASP A 69 9.97 -2.11 -3.56
N ALA A 70 9.10 -3.05 -3.96
CA ALA A 70 7.88 -2.70 -4.65
C ALA A 70 6.96 -1.79 -3.81
N LEU A 71 6.81 -2.04 -2.50
CA LEU A 71 6.03 -1.15 -1.63
C LEU A 71 6.64 0.27 -1.55
N SER A 72 7.97 0.35 -1.50
CA SER A 72 8.71 1.61 -1.38
C SER A 72 8.77 2.41 -2.67
N GLY A 73 8.64 1.75 -3.82
CA GLY A 73 8.67 2.40 -5.14
C GLY A 73 7.29 2.66 -5.73
N LEU A 74 6.24 1.95 -5.31
CA LEU A 74 4.88 2.13 -5.82
C LEU A 74 3.96 2.88 -4.86
N GLY A 75 4.24 2.84 -3.56
CA GLY A 75 3.38 3.42 -2.52
C GLY A 75 1.98 2.80 -2.44
N CYS A 76 1.77 1.62 -3.04
CA CYS A 76 0.51 0.91 -3.04
C CYS A 76 0.22 0.23 -1.69
N ARG A 77 -1.04 -0.15 -1.46
CA ARG A 77 -1.38 -0.96 -0.28
C ARG A 77 -0.86 -2.39 -0.50
N ILE A 78 -0.47 -3.09 0.56
CA ILE A 78 0.00 -4.48 0.43
C ILE A 78 -1.02 -5.41 -0.25
N GLY A 79 -2.32 -5.23 -0.01
CA GLY A 79 -3.34 -6.01 -0.72
C GLY A 79 -3.38 -5.71 -2.22
N GLU A 80 -3.13 -4.46 -2.62
CA GLU A 80 -3.01 -4.05 -4.03
C GLU A 80 -1.76 -4.69 -4.66
N LEU A 81 -0.61 -4.64 -3.97
CA LEU A 81 0.62 -5.27 -4.44
C LEU A 81 0.45 -6.77 -4.67
N LEU A 82 -0.17 -7.46 -3.71
CA LEU A 82 -0.39 -8.91 -3.78
C LEU A 82 -1.47 -9.31 -4.79
N ALA A 83 -2.22 -8.35 -5.34
CA ALA A 83 -3.21 -8.55 -6.40
C ALA A 83 -2.64 -8.32 -7.80
N LEU A 84 -1.35 -7.97 -7.92
CA LEU A 84 -0.72 -7.79 -9.22
C LEU A 84 -0.43 -9.14 -9.88
N ASP A 85 -0.97 -9.30 -11.07
CA ASP A 85 -0.59 -10.33 -12.03
C ASP A 85 0.25 -9.70 -13.17
N TRP A 86 0.92 -10.53 -13.97
CA TRP A 86 1.79 -10.06 -15.05
C TRP A 86 1.05 -9.26 -16.14
N THR A 87 -0.26 -9.44 -16.31
CA THR A 87 -1.07 -8.68 -17.29
C THR A 87 -1.24 -7.21 -16.90
N LYS A 88 -0.92 -6.85 -15.64
CA LYS A 88 -0.96 -5.48 -15.15
C LYS A 88 0.29 -4.67 -15.45
N VAL A 89 1.35 -5.31 -15.93
CA VAL A 89 2.61 -4.66 -16.30
C VAL A 89 2.63 -4.47 -17.81
N ASP A 90 2.61 -3.21 -18.26
CA ASP A 90 2.88 -2.88 -19.65
C ASP A 90 4.35 -2.45 -19.77
N ALA A 91 5.19 -3.39 -20.20
CA ALA A 91 6.62 -3.17 -20.33
C ALA A 91 6.97 -2.22 -21.49
N GLU A 92 6.13 -2.16 -22.53
CA GLU A 92 6.36 -1.25 -23.68
C GLU A 92 6.04 0.20 -23.29
N ALA A 93 4.92 0.41 -22.60
CA ALA A 93 4.53 1.73 -22.12
C ALA A 93 5.26 2.13 -20.81
N GLY A 94 5.92 1.20 -20.13
CA GLY A 94 6.55 1.42 -18.82
C GLY A 94 5.51 1.77 -17.75
N THR A 95 4.35 1.11 -17.76
CA THR A 95 3.24 1.39 -16.83
C THR A 95 2.79 0.17 -16.05
N LEU A 96 2.15 0.43 -14.90
CA LEU A 96 1.57 -0.58 -14.02
C LEU A 96 0.14 -0.19 -13.66
N SER A 97 -0.81 -1.10 -13.88
CA SER A 97 -2.22 -0.93 -13.53
C SER A 97 -2.57 -1.57 -12.19
N ILE A 98 -3.03 -0.76 -11.24
CA ILE A 98 -3.48 -1.19 -9.92
C ILE A 98 -5.01 -1.13 -9.88
N GLU A 99 -5.66 -2.29 -9.91
CA GLU A 99 -7.11 -2.38 -10.16
C GLU A 99 -7.90 -3.18 -9.11
N GLY A 100 -7.20 -3.89 -8.22
CA GLY A 100 -7.81 -4.73 -7.20
C GLY A 100 -6.94 -4.87 -5.96
N THR A 101 -7.51 -5.52 -4.95
CA THR A 101 -6.81 -5.83 -3.70
C THR A 101 -7.12 -7.26 -3.28
N VAL A 102 -6.10 -7.99 -2.84
CA VAL A 102 -6.30 -9.27 -2.18
C VAL A 102 -6.95 -9.02 -0.83
N ILE A 103 -8.06 -9.72 -0.59
CA ILE A 103 -8.75 -9.75 0.69
C ILE A 103 -9.07 -11.18 1.07
N ARG A 104 -9.21 -11.43 2.38
CA ARG A 104 -9.73 -12.69 2.91
C ARG A 104 -11.22 -12.54 3.19
N VAL A 105 -12.04 -13.33 2.52
CA VAL A 105 -13.48 -13.41 2.74
C VAL A 105 -13.80 -14.68 3.55
N PRO A 106 -14.49 -14.56 4.70
CA PRO A 106 -14.92 -15.73 5.47
C PRO A 106 -15.74 -16.71 4.62
N GLY A 107 -15.35 -17.99 4.62
CA GLY A 107 -16.03 -19.04 3.84
C GLY A 107 -15.57 -19.18 2.38
N GLU A 108 -14.98 -18.14 1.78
CA GLU A 108 -14.51 -18.16 0.38
C GLU A 108 -12.98 -18.24 0.27
N GLY A 109 -12.26 -17.74 1.27
CA GLY A 109 -10.79 -17.72 1.26
C GLY A 109 -10.24 -16.42 0.71
N LEU A 110 -9.11 -16.48 -0.02
CA LEU A 110 -8.50 -15.31 -0.63
C LEU A 110 -9.13 -15.06 -1.99
N ILE A 111 -9.53 -13.80 -2.22
CA ILE A 111 -10.00 -13.34 -3.53
C ILE A 111 -9.29 -12.04 -3.87
N VAL A 112 -9.19 -11.75 -5.18
CA VAL A 112 -8.94 -10.38 -5.64
C VAL A 112 -10.28 -9.68 -5.69
N GLN A 113 -10.51 -8.75 -4.77
CA GLN A 113 -11.65 -7.84 -4.86
C GLN A 113 -11.26 -6.71 -5.82
N PRO A 114 -11.95 -6.55 -6.97
CA PRO A 114 -11.78 -5.36 -7.78
C PRO A 114 -12.23 -4.15 -6.95
N HIS A 115 -11.59 -2.99 -7.13
CA HIS A 115 -12.04 -1.76 -6.48
C HIS A 115 -13.44 -1.35 -6.99
N THR A 116 -14.48 -1.96 -6.44
CA THR A 116 -15.87 -1.81 -6.85
C THR A 116 -16.54 -0.75 -5.98
N LYS A 117 -16.53 0.49 -6.46
CA LYS A 117 -17.56 1.56 -6.31
C LYS A 117 -17.02 2.97 -6.58
N SER A 118 -15.70 3.17 -6.53
CA SER A 118 -15.08 4.45 -6.92
C SER A 118 -13.94 4.19 -7.91
N LYS A 119 -13.99 4.85 -9.09
CA LYS A 119 -12.90 4.85 -10.09
C LYS A 119 -11.58 5.45 -9.55
N ALA A 120 -11.57 5.91 -8.30
CA ALA A 120 -10.41 6.50 -7.64
C ALA A 120 -9.41 5.45 -7.11
N GLY A 121 -9.85 4.20 -6.88
CA GLY A 121 -8.96 3.11 -6.48
C GLY A 121 -8.18 2.51 -7.65
N MET A 122 -8.79 2.49 -8.83
CA MET A 122 -8.15 2.05 -10.08
C MET A 122 -7.23 3.14 -10.62
N ARG A 123 -5.97 2.81 -10.84
CA ARG A 123 -4.98 3.74 -11.39
C ARG A 123 -3.92 3.03 -12.20
N THR A 124 -3.43 3.71 -13.23
CA THR A 124 -2.21 3.34 -13.93
C THR A 124 -1.14 4.32 -13.50
N ILE A 125 0.01 3.79 -13.07
CA ILE A 125 1.17 4.58 -12.63
C ILE A 125 2.38 4.23 -13.49
N HIS A 126 3.35 5.13 -13.53
CA HIS A 126 4.71 4.81 -13.97
C HIS A 126 5.52 4.42 -12.73
N PRO A 127 5.96 3.15 -12.61
CA PRO A 127 6.88 2.75 -11.56
C PRO A 127 8.27 3.36 -11.79
N PRO A 128 9.06 3.54 -10.72
CA PRO A 128 10.50 3.78 -10.86
C PRO A 128 11.19 2.64 -11.60
N GLY A 129 12.28 2.94 -12.32
CA GLY A 129 12.96 1.96 -13.17
C GLY A 129 13.41 0.72 -12.40
N TRP A 130 13.98 0.92 -11.20
CA TRP A 130 14.44 -0.15 -10.34
C TRP A 130 13.34 -1.13 -9.87
N VAL A 131 12.07 -0.68 -9.82
CA VAL A 131 10.92 -1.58 -9.56
C VAL A 131 10.59 -2.40 -10.79
N LEU A 132 10.58 -1.78 -11.98
CA LEU A 132 10.37 -2.50 -13.24
C LEU A 132 11.45 -3.56 -13.45
N ASP A 133 12.71 -3.23 -13.16
CA ASP A 133 13.81 -4.18 -13.25
C ASP A 133 13.61 -5.38 -12.31
N SER A 134 13.14 -5.12 -11.07
CA SER A 134 12.79 -6.20 -10.12
C SER A 134 11.68 -7.09 -10.68
N PHE A 135 10.65 -6.50 -11.28
CA PHE A 135 9.57 -7.25 -11.90
C PHE A 135 10.05 -8.07 -13.10
N GLN A 136 10.93 -7.52 -13.94
CA GLN A 136 11.54 -8.24 -15.06
C GLN A 136 12.36 -9.45 -14.59
N ARG A 137 13.20 -9.29 -13.57
CA ARG A 137 13.95 -10.42 -12.97
C ARG A 137 13.01 -11.50 -12.46
N ARG A 138 11.97 -11.11 -11.72
CA ARG A 138 10.96 -12.05 -11.21
C ARG A 138 10.16 -12.73 -12.31
N HIS A 139 9.89 -12.04 -13.41
CA HIS A 139 9.17 -12.61 -14.56
C HIS A 139 9.99 -13.69 -15.27
N ALA A 140 11.32 -13.52 -15.36
CA ALA A 140 12.21 -14.51 -15.96
C ALA A 140 12.14 -15.89 -15.28
N ASP A 141 11.93 -15.91 -13.97
CA ASP A 141 11.82 -17.12 -13.15
C ASP A 141 10.36 -17.47 -12.77
N ALA A 142 9.37 -16.77 -13.35
CA ALA A 142 7.97 -16.91 -12.94
C ALA A 142 7.37 -18.24 -13.36
N LEU A 143 6.75 -18.93 -12.40
CA LEU A 143 6.04 -20.21 -12.63
C LEU A 143 4.51 -20.06 -12.60
N GLY A 144 4.00 -18.84 -12.41
CA GLY A 144 2.57 -18.58 -12.24
C GLY A 144 2.16 -17.14 -12.58
N GLU A 145 0.88 -16.85 -12.45
CA GLU A 145 0.26 -15.60 -12.91
C GLU A 145 0.59 -14.38 -12.03
N TRP A 146 0.79 -14.58 -10.73
CA TRP A 146 0.95 -13.51 -9.75
C TRP A 146 2.41 -13.05 -9.65
N ILE A 147 2.64 -11.74 -9.53
CA ILE A 147 3.99 -11.18 -9.35
C ILE A 147 4.57 -11.55 -7.97
N PHE A 148 3.72 -11.60 -6.94
CA PHE A 148 4.08 -11.99 -5.57
C PHE A 148 3.22 -13.17 -5.10
N PRO A 149 3.45 -14.37 -5.63
CA PRO A 149 2.62 -15.53 -5.32
C PRO A 149 2.90 -16.05 -3.90
N SER A 150 2.00 -16.90 -3.41
CA SER A 150 2.27 -17.79 -2.27
C SER A 150 3.29 -18.87 -2.67
N THR A 151 3.79 -19.62 -1.70
CA THR A 151 4.66 -20.79 -1.97
C THR A 151 3.98 -21.89 -2.78
N ARG A 152 2.66 -21.81 -2.99
CA ARG A 152 1.86 -22.71 -3.82
C ARG A 152 1.48 -22.10 -5.18
N LEU A 153 2.12 -20.98 -5.55
CA LEU A 153 1.86 -20.23 -6.79
C LEU A 153 0.45 -19.63 -6.91
N THR A 154 -0.27 -19.51 -5.79
CA THR A 154 -1.61 -18.90 -5.69
C THR A 154 -1.56 -17.52 -5.03
N LEU A 155 -2.72 -16.87 -4.83
CA LEU A 155 -2.81 -15.63 -4.05
C LEU A 155 -2.10 -15.73 -2.70
N ARG A 156 -1.30 -14.70 -2.42
CA ARG A 156 -0.57 -14.55 -1.16
C ARG A 156 -1.41 -13.80 -0.15
N ASP A 157 -1.48 -14.34 1.07
CA ASP A 157 -2.26 -13.73 2.14
C ASP A 157 -1.59 -12.44 2.68
N PRO A 158 -2.29 -11.30 2.71
CA PRO A 158 -1.74 -10.04 3.22
C PRO A 158 -1.39 -10.08 4.71
N ASP A 159 -2.17 -10.76 5.55
CA ASP A 159 -1.95 -10.84 6.99
C ASP A 159 -0.75 -11.73 7.33
N ASN A 160 -0.62 -12.88 6.65
CA ASN A 160 0.57 -13.73 6.80
C ASN A 160 1.84 -13.00 6.34
N THR A 161 1.73 -12.23 5.26
CA THR A 161 2.88 -11.44 4.76
C THR A 161 3.27 -10.34 5.74
N ARG A 162 2.29 -9.63 6.34
CA ARG A 162 2.54 -8.67 7.43
C ARG A 162 3.17 -9.34 8.64
N ALA A 163 2.69 -10.54 9.02
CA ALA A 163 3.22 -11.28 10.15
C ALA A 163 4.69 -11.68 9.93
N ARG A 164 5.02 -12.16 8.72
CA ARG A 164 6.39 -12.50 8.33
C ARG A 164 7.31 -11.29 8.34
N LEU A 165 6.89 -10.16 7.76
CA LEU A 165 7.66 -8.91 7.83
C LEU A 165 7.92 -8.50 9.29
N ARG A 166 6.90 -8.57 10.15
CA ARG A 166 7.03 -8.24 11.58
C ARG A 166 7.99 -9.18 12.32
N GLU A 167 8.03 -10.45 11.94
CA GLU A 167 8.96 -11.44 12.51
C GLU A 167 10.41 -11.11 12.14
N VAL A 168 10.66 -10.82 10.86
CA VAL A 168 12.00 -10.52 10.35
C VAL A 168 12.60 -9.24 10.98
N VAL A 169 11.77 -8.26 11.30
CA VAL A 169 12.22 -6.99 11.91
C VAL A 169 12.10 -6.95 13.44
N ARG A 170 11.73 -8.06 14.09
CA ARG A 170 11.57 -8.10 15.56
C ARG A 170 12.91 -7.82 16.25
N GLY A 171 12.91 -6.99 17.30
CA GLY A 171 14.14 -6.65 18.04
C GLY A 171 15.07 -5.69 17.29
N THR A 172 14.64 -5.13 16.16
CA THR A 172 15.38 -4.12 15.39
C THR A 172 14.77 -2.73 15.60
N PRO A 173 15.41 -1.65 15.14
CA PRO A 173 14.79 -0.31 15.13
C PRO A 173 13.47 -0.23 14.35
N TRP A 174 13.16 -1.20 13.48
CA TRP A 174 11.93 -1.27 12.71
C TRP A 174 10.86 -2.17 13.36
N GLU A 175 11.01 -2.52 14.65
CA GLU A 175 9.97 -3.25 15.36
C GLU A 175 8.65 -2.46 15.36
N GLY A 176 7.58 -3.10 14.90
CA GLY A 176 6.29 -2.44 14.66
C GLY A 176 6.11 -1.85 13.26
N LEU A 177 7.06 -2.08 12.34
CA LEU A 177 6.92 -1.73 10.92
C LEU A 177 5.62 -2.32 10.35
N HIS A 178 4.85 -1.44 9.71
CA HIS A 178 3.63 -1.80 9.01
C HIS A 178 3.77 -1.38 7.54
N PRO A 179 3.28 -2.15 6.55
CA PRO A 179 3.42 -1.82 5.13
C PRO A 179 2.94 -0.41 4.73
N HIS A 180 2.03 0.19 5.51
CA HIS A 180 1.57 1.56 5.27
C HIS A 180 2.67 2.62 5.49
N ALA A 181 3.73 2.31 6.23
CA ALA A 181 4.87 3.20 6.40
C ALA A 181 5.59 3.49 5.07
N PHE A 182 5.67 2.50 4.16
CA PHE A 182 6.24 2.70 2.82
C PHE A 182 5.42 3.67 1.99
N ARG A 183 4.09 3.59 2.09
CA ARG A 183 3.21 4.56 1.44
C ARG A 183 3.39 5.99 1.98
N HIS A 184 3.60 6.14 3.28
CA HIS A 184 3.95 7.44 3.86
C HIS A 184 5.30 7.95 3.35
N LEU A 185 6.31 7.08 3.29
CA LEU A 185 7.61 7.42 2.70
C LEU A 185 7.47 7.92 1.27
N VAL A 186 6.70 7.22 0.43
CA VAL A 186 6.41 7.64 -0.96
C VAL A 186 5.72 9.01 -0.99
N ALA A 187 4.66 9.20 -0.19
CA ALA A 187 3.95 10.47 -0.12
C ALA A 187 4.88 11.63 0.25
N THR A 188 5.70 11.46 1.30
CA THR A 188 6.68 12.44 1.75
C THR A 188 7.72 12.72 0.67
N ARG A 189 8.19 11.70 -0.04
CA ARG A 189 9.21 11.86 -1.08
C ARG A 189 8.67 12.65 -2.29
N LEU A 190 7.43 12.37 -2.70
CA LEU A 190 6.76 13.11 -3.77
C LEU A 190 6.50 14.57 -3.38
N ASP A 191 6.07 14.82 -2.14
CA ASP A 191 5.89 16.17 -1.60
C ASP A 191 7.21 16.95 -1.59
N GLN A 192 8.30 16.33 -1.12
CA GLN A 192 9.65 16.91 -1.18
C GLN A 192 10.17 17.15 -2.61
N ALA A 193 9.65 16.42 -3.60
CA ALA A 193 9.95 16.66 -5.01
C ALA A 193 9.12 17.80 -5.62
N GLY A 194 8.23 18.42 -4.84
CA GLY A 194 7.40 19.55 -5.27
C GLY A 194 6.10 19.17 -5.96
N LEU A 195 5.70 17.89 -5.94
CA LEU A 195 4.39 17.48 -6.47
C LEU A 195 3.28 18.05 -5.57
N SER A 196 2.20 18.50 -6.20
CA SER A 196 1.04 18.99 -5.47
C SER A 196 0.32 17.86 -4.73
N ALA A 197 -0.40 18.22 -3.67
CA ALA A 197 -1.22 17.27 -2.91
C ALA A 197 -2.22 16.50 -3.79
N ARG A 198 -2.68 17.11 -4.90
CA ARG A 198 -3.56 16.46 -5.88
C ARG A 198 -2.82 15.39 -6.68
N GLU A 199 -1.64 15.70 -7.20
CA GLU A 199 -0.80 14.78 -7.96
C GLU A 199 -0.38 13.57 -7.11
N ILE A 200 -0.01 13.81 -5.86
CA ILE A 200 0.30 12.77 -4.89
C ILE A 200 -0.93 11.89 -4.63
N ALA A 201 -2.11 12.50 -4.45
CA ALA A 201 -3.36 11.77 -4.25
C ALA A 201 -3.75 10.92 -5.47
N ASP A 202 -3.52 11.43 -6.68
CA ASP A 202 -3.75 10.71 -7.94
C ASP A 202 -2.80 9.52 -8.07
N TYR A 203 -1.49 9.71 -7.84
CA TYR A 203 -0.49 8.64 -7.87
C TYR A 203 -0.78 7.55 -6.83
N LEU A 204 -1.19 7.95 -5.62
CA LEU A 204 -1.46 7.02 -4.53
C LEU A 204 -2.86 6.39 -4.58
N GLY A 205 -3.80 6.91 -5.37
CA GLY A 205 -5.18 6.41 -5.42
C GLY A 205 -5.98 6.72 -4.15
N HIS A 206 -6.02 8.00 -3.75
CA HIS A 206 -6.91 8.45 -2.66
C HIS A 206 -8.35 8.68 -3.18
N GLU A 207 -9.32 8.27 -2.37
CA GLU A 207 -10.74 8.10 -2.76
C GLU A 207 -11.53 9.41 -2.99
N ARG A 208 -10.87 10.58 -3.11
CA ARG A 208 -11.56 11.86 -3.35
C ARG A 208 -10.90 12.65 -4.47
N ILE A 209 -11.56 12.70 -5.63
CA ILE A 209 -12.18 13.87 -6.27
C ILE A 209 -12.77 13.40 -7.62
N SER A 210 -13.99 13.86 -7.93
CA SER A 210 -14.77 13.51 -9.13
C SER A 210 -14.00 13.65 -10.44
N MET A 211 -14.16 12.69 -11.36
CA MET A 211 -13.38 12.57 -12.60
C MET A 211 -14.03 13.28 -13.79
N THR A 212 -13.28 14.14 -14.47
CA THR A 212 -13.51 14.63 -15.84
C THR A 212 -12.29 14.32 -16.72
N GLN A 213 -12.48 14.32 -18.04
CA GLN A 213 -11.51 13.88 -19.07
C GLN A 213 -10.14 14.60 -19.04
N ASP A 214 -10.09 15.85 -18.57
CA ASP A 214 -8.86 16.65 -18.47
C ASP A 214 -7.80 16.08 -17.50
N VAL A 215 -8.20 15.11 -16.66
CA VAL A 215 -7.34 14.48 -15.65
C VAL A 215 -6.49 13.32 -16.23
N TYR A 216 -6.83 12.78 -17.41
CA TYR A 216 -6.08 11.64 -17.96
C TYR A 216 -4.67 12.04 -18.40
N MET A 217 -4.53 13.21 -19.03
CA MET A 217 -3.23 13.77 -19.42
C MET A 217 -2.40 14.19 -18.20
N SER A 218 -3.04 14.82 -17.19
CA SER A 218 -2.32 15.20 -15.97
C SER A 218 -1.76 13.96 -15.25
N ARG A 219 -2.50 12.85 -15.22
CA ARG A 219 -2.05 11.61 -14.57
C ARG A 219 -0.84 10.95 -15.22
N GLN A 220 -0.72 11.01 -16.55
CA GLN A 220 0.49 10.51 -17.24
C GLN A 220 1.72 11.37 -16.91
N THR A 221 1.60 12.70 -17.00
CA THR A 221 2.72 13.61 -16.66
C THR A 221 3.11 13.51 -15.18
N THR A 222 2.12 13.43 -14.29
CA THR A 222 2.31 13.19 -12.85
C THR A 222 2.99 11.85 -12.58
N GLY A 223 2.62 10.80 -13.30
CA GLY A 223 3.22 9.48 -13.13
C GLY A 223 4.72 9.48 -13.46
N VAL A 224 5.13 10.11 -14.57
CA VAL A 224 6.55 10.22 -14.95
C VAL A 224 7.35 11.05 -13.94
N ALA A 225 6.80 12.20 -13.50
CA ALA A 225 7.44 13.01 -12.47
C ALA A 225 7.56 12.28 -11.13
N ALA A 226 6.54 11.49 -10.76
CA ALA A 226 6.56 10.67 -9.56
C ALA A 226 7.60 9.55 -9.65
N ALA A 227 7.69 8.85 -10.79
CA ALA A 227 8.72 7.83 -11.03
C ALA A 227 10.13 8.42 -10.84
N ALA A 228 10.43 9.54 -11.48
CA ALA A 228 11.72 10.22 -11.36
C ALA A 228 12.02 10.69 -9.93
N ALA A 229 11.02 11.13 -9.17
CA ALA A 229 11.19 11.48 -7.77
C ALA A 229 11.57 10.25 -6.91
N LEU A 230 10.96 9.10 -7.21
CA LEU A 230 11.10 7.87 -6.47
C LEU A 230 12.32 7.02 -6.88
N ASP A 231 13.02 7.36 -7.98
CA ASP A 231 14.29 6.71 -8.35
C ASP A 231 15.34 6.81 -7.23
N ARG A 232 15.34 7.89 -6.44
CA ARG A 232 16.24 8.04 -5.28
C ARG A 232 15.97 7.04 -4.15
N LEU A 233 14.75 6.48 -4.10
CA LEU A 233 14.44 5.41 -3.16
C LEU A 233 14.91 4.04 -3.67
N GLY A 234 15.52 3.93 -4.85
CA GLY A 234 16.04 2.66 -5.36
C GLY A 234 17.19 2.09 -4.52
N PRO A 235 17.48 0.79 -4.63
CA PRO A 235 18.73 0.24 -4.11
C PRO A 235 19.91 0.91 -4.83
N ASN A 236 20.92 1.38 -4.10
CA ASN A 236 22.15 1.86 -4.71
C ASN A 236 22.84 0.67 -5.41
N GLU A 237 23.31 0.85 -6.65
CA GLU A 237 24.06 -0.17 -7.42
C GLU A 237 25.41 -0.59 -6.79
N SER A 238 25.73 -0.09 -5.58
CA SER A 238 27.01 -0.28 -4.89
C SER A 238 26.90 -1.28 -3.73
N ALA A 239 26.31 -2.44 -3.98
CA ALA A 239 26.35 -3.60 -3.07
C ALA A 239 26.39 -4.90 -3.89
N GLY A 240 27.37 -4.98 -4.79
CA GLY A 240 27.83 -6.20 -5.45
C GLY A 240 29.28 -6.44 -5.09
#